data_AF-A0A955ABB4-F1
#
_entry.id   AF-A0A955ABB4-F1
#
_cell.length_a   1.000
_cell.length_b   1.000
_cell.length_c   1.000
_cell.angle_alpha   90.00
_cell.angle_beta   90.00
_cell.angle_gamma   90.00
#
_symmetry.space_group_name_H-M   'P 1'
#
loop_
_entity.id
_entity.type
_entity.pdbx_description
1 polymer ?
#
loop_
_entity_poly.entity_id
_entity_poly.type
_entity_poly.pdbx_seq_one_letter_code
_entity_poly.pdbx_strand_id
1 'polypeptide(L)'
;MSVSARAASPAVASENAQVELINTAMEQQWKELGLVPSPVEDGPKWCRRVFLDLIGRIPTFEEMREFAQDRDSKKREKLVDRLLNDPRYTEEFAEHWATLWSNVLIGRSGGNNRRSLINREGMGKYLRDCFARNKPYNQMVFELVTATGSTKPGEENFNGATNFLADKVNEENGTLA
;
A
#
# COMPACT_ATOMS: atom_id res chain seq x y z
N MET A 1 27.07 6.12 30.72
CA MET A 1 26.34 5.49 29.60
C MET A 1 24.97 6.13 29.55
N SER A 2 24.80 7.11 28.67
CA SER A 2 23.57 7.92 28.55
C SER A 2 22.69 7.28 27.47
N VAL A 3 21.52 6.78 27.87
CA VAL A 3 20.50 6.30 26.93
C VAL A 3 19.71 7.53 26.49
N SER A 4 19.96 7.96 25.26
CA SER A 4 19.27 9.06 24.61
C SER A 4 17.79 8.72 24.43
N ALA A 5 16.92 9.49 25.08
CA ALA A 5 15.48 9.43 24.90
C ALA A 5 15.13 9.89 23.47
N ARG A 6 14.52 9.00 22.68
CA ARG A 6 14.03 9.31 21.34
C ARG A 6 12.85 10.29 21.48
N ALA A 7 13.07 11.54 21.08
CA ALA A 7 12.05 12.57 21.03
C ALA A 7 10.84 12.07 20.20
N ALA A 8 9.65 12.17 20.78
CA ALA A 8 8.40 11.98 20.06
C ALA A 8 8.30 13.04 18.96
N SER A 9 8.05 12.62 17.72
CA SER A 9 7.90 13.50 16.56
C SER A 9 6.75 14.49 16.77
N PRO A 10 6.91 15.78 16.40
CA PRO A 10 5.85 16.78 16.48
C PRO A 10 4.97 16.70 15.23
N ALA A 11 4.07 15.71 15.14
CA ALA A 11 3.37 15.42 13.87
C ALA A 11 1.93 15.97 13.75
N VAL A 12 1.29 16.42 14.82
CA VAL A 12 -0.17 16.62 14.81
C VAL A 12 -0.61 17.98 14.21
N ALA A 13 0.30 18.94 14.03
CA ALA A 13 -0.05 20.28 13.51
C ALA A 13 0.19 20.43 11.99
N SER A 14 1.06 19.62 11.37
CA SER A 14 1.38 19.70 9.94
C SER A 14 0.44 18.89 9.03
N GLU A 15 -0.31 17.93 9.60
CA GLU A 15 -1.22 17.04 8.86
C GLU A 15 -2.33 17.80 8.11
N ASN A 16 -2.81 18.93 8.64
CA ASN A 16 -3.93 19.66 8.03
C ASN A 16 -3.55 20.43 6.77
N ALA A 17 -2.33 20.98 6.67
CA ALA A 17 -1.97 21.86 5.54
C ALA A 17 -1.86 21.10 4.20
N GLN A 18 -1.34 19.87 4.23
CA GLN A 18 -1.23 19.03 3.03
C GLN A 18 -2.61 18.53 2.58
N VAL A 19 -3.45 18.14 3.54
CA VAL A 19 -4.83 17.70 3.27
C VAL A 19 -5.65 18.86 2.69
N GLU A 20 -5.56 20.05 3.27
CA GLU A 20 -6.22 21.26 2.75
C GLU A 20 -5.76 21.59 1.33
N LEU A 21 -4.46 21.49 1.04
CA LEU A 21 -3.91 21.72 -0.29
C LEU A 21 -4.52 20.76 -1.33
N ILE A 22 -4.56 19.47 -1.02
CA ILE A 22 -5.15 18.45 -1.90
C ILE A 22 -6.64 18.71 -2.11
N ASN A 23 -7.39 18.96 -1.03
CA ASN A 23 -8.82 19.24 -1.11
C ASN A 23 -9.11 20.47 -1.98
N THR A 24 -8.34 21.55 -1.78
CA THR A 24 -8.49 22.79 -2.56
C THR A 24 -8.23 22.53 -4.05
N ALA A 25 -7.20 21.75 -4.38
CA ALA A 25 -6.90 21.39 -5.78
C ALA A 25 -8.03 20.56 -6.40
N MET A 26 -8.60 19.61 -5.66
CA MET A 26 -9.72 18.80 -6.12
C MET A 26 -10.99 19.64 -6.34
N GLU A 27 -11.31 20.54 -5.41
CA GLU A 27 -12.47 21.43 -5.52
C GLU A 27 -12.36 22.36 -6.73
N GLN A 28 -11.15 22.87 -7.00
CA GLN A 28 -10.89 23.70 -8.17
C GLN A 28 -11.15 22.91 -9.47
N GLN A 29 -10.63 21.68 -9.54
CA GLN A 29 -10.84 20.80 -10.70
C GLN A 29 -12.32 20.47 -10.91
N TRP A 30 -13.09 20.26 -9.84
CA TRP A 30 -14.53 20.00 -9.93
C TRP A 30 -15.30 21.21 -10.46
N LYS A 31 -14.96 22.43 -10.02
CA LYS A 31 -15.58 23.67 -10.52
C LYS A 31 -15.34 23.85 -12.02
N GLU A 32 -14.10 23.63 -12.47
CA GLU A 32 -13.74 23.74 -13.89
C GLU A 32 -14.48 22.74 -14.77
N LEU A 33 -14.72 21.54 -14.26
CA LEU A 33 -15.46 20.48 -14.96
C LEU A 33 -16.98 20.52 -14.76
N GLY A 34 -17.50 21.48 -13.97
CA GLY A 34 -18.93 21.56 -13.64
C GLY A 34 -19.45 20.35 -12.86
N LEU A 35 -18.58 19.68 -12.09
CA LEU A 35 -18.92 18.48 -11.33
C LEU A 35 -19.42 18.84 -9.92
N VAL A 36 -20.47 18.15 -9.48
CA VAL A 36 -20.99 18.25 -8.11
C VAL A 36 -20.55 17.01 -7.33
N PRO A 37 -19.85 17.18 -6.19
CA PRO A 37 -19.44 16.07 -5.34
C PRO A 37 -20.63 15.28 -4.82
N SER A 38 -20.43 13.99 -4.62
CA SER A 38 -21.45 13.16 -3.98
C SER A 38 -21.66 13.60 -2.52
N PRO A 39 -22.90 13.50 -1.99
CA PRO A 39 -23.14 13.72 -0.57
C PRO A 39 -22.27 12.80 0.30
N VAL A 40 -21.90 13.30 1.48
CA VAL A 40 -21.12 12.53 2.44
C VAL A 40 -21.93 11.31 2.87
N GLU A 41 -21.30 10.13 2.83
CA GLU A 41 -21.91 8.86 3.22
C GLU A 41 -21.20 8.35 4.47
N ASP A 42 -21.89 8.30 5.60
CA ASP A 42 -21.32 7.99 6.92
C ASP A 42 -21.75 6.60 7.44
N GLY A 43 -22.49 5.85 6.62
CA GLY A 43 -23.12 4.60 6.98
C GLY A 43 -22.42 3.34 6.42
N PRO A 44 -23.18 2.25 6.25
CA PRO A 44 -22.64 0.95 5.85
C PRO A 44 -21.89 0.95 4.51
N LYS A 45 -22.29 1.82 3.57
CA LYS A 45 -21.62 1.94 2.28
C LYS A 45 -20.18 2.47 2.42
N TRP A 46 -19.97 3.42 3.32
CA TRP A 46 -18.63 3.95 3.59
C TRP A 46 -17.75 2.90 4.24
N CYS A 47 -18.26 2.21 5.27
CA CYS A 47 -17.54 1.10 5.90
C CYS A 47 -17.11 0.05 4.86
N ARG A 48 -18.02 -0.38 3.99
CA ARG A 48 -17.69 -1.34 2.93
C ARG A 48 -16.59 -0.82 1.98
N ARG A 49 -16.60 0.46 1.61
CA ARG A 49 -15.58 1.05 0.74
C ARG A 49 -14.20 1.00 1.40
N VAL A 50 -14.10 1.48 2.64
CA VAL A 50 -12.81 1.52 3.37
C VAL A 50 -12.20 0.14 3.53
N PHE A 51 -13.01 -0.88 3.83
CA PHE A 51 -12.52 -2.26 3.92
C PHE A 51 -11.96 -2.77 2.58
N LEU A 52 -12.65 -2.50 1.48
CA LEU A 52 -12.18 -2.88 0.15
C LEU A 52 -10.92 -2.12 -0.26
N ASP A 53 -10.87 -0.84 0.03
CA ASP A 53 -9.77 0.04 -0.38
C ASP A 53 -8.50 -0.20 0.44
N LEU A 54 -8.63 -0.53 1.73
CA LEU A 54 -7.46 -0.71 2.60
C LEU A 54 -6.96 -2.16 2.67
N ILE A 55 -7.87 -3.14 2.73
CA ILE A 55 -7.51 -4.55 2.96
C ILE A 55 -8.10 -5.51 1.92
N GLY A 56 -8.74 -5.01 0.86
CA GLY A 56 -9.12 -5.83 -0.29
C GLY A 56 -10.29 -6.78 -0.11
N ARG A 57 -11.00 -6.74 1.03
CA ARG A 57 -12.18 -7.58 1.29
C ARG A 57 -13.35 -6.75 1.78
N ILE A 58 -14.55 -7.32 1.78
CA ILE A 58 -15.71 -6.71 2.45
C ILE A 58 -15.61 -6.93 3.97
N PRO A 59 -16.24 -6.06 4.80
CA PRO A 59 -16.33 -6.29 6.23
C PRO A 59 -17.17 -7.53 6.54
N THR A 60 -16.84 -8.21 7.64
CA THR A 60 -17.69 -9.25 8.21
C THR A 60 -18.96 -8.64 8.81
N PHE A 61 -19.93 -9.50 9.14
CA PHE A 61 -21.16 -9.06 9.81
C PHE A 61 -20.86 -8.36 11.16
N GLU A 62 -19.92 -8.91 11.93
CA GLU A 62 -19.53 -8.37 13.24
C GLU A 62 -18.84 -7.00 13.08
N GLU A 63 -17.88 -6.89 12.16
CA GLU A 63 -17.17 -5.63 11.87
C GLU A 63 -18.14 -4.52 11.43
N MET A 64 -19.11 -4.87 10.56
CA MET A 64 -20.13 -3.93 10.11
C MET A 64 -21.06 -3.53 11.26
N ARG A 65 -21.46 -4.48 12.10
CA ARG A 65 -22.31 -4.22 13.27
C ARG A 65 -21.62 -3.31 14.27
N GLU A 66 -20.35 -3.57 14.58
CA GLU A 66 -19.54 -2.72 15.44
C GLU A 66 -19.48 -1.29 14.91
N PHE A 67 -19.18 -1.11 13.62
CA PHE A 67 -19.12 0.22 13.01
C PHE A 67 -20.48 0.93 13.01
N ALA A 68 -21.57 0.20 12.78
CA ALA A 68 -22.92 0.76 12.79
C ALA A 68 -23.40 1.19 14.19
N GLN A 69 -22.91 0.52 15.23
CA GLN A 69 -23.25 0.80 16.62
C GLN A 69 -22.37 1.88 17.25
N ASP A 70 -21.20 2.15 16.68
CA ASP A 70 -20.32 3.23 17.13
C ASP A 70 -20.94 4.61 16.86
N ARG A 71 -21.11 5.39 17.93
CA ARG A 71 -21.66 6.75 17.94
C ARG A 71 -20.59 7.82 18.12
N ASP A 72 -19.33 7.42 18.22
CA ASP A 72 -18.22 8.35 18.34
C ASP A 72 -18.09 9.19 17.05
N SER A 73 -17.87 10.49 17.21
CA SER A 73 -17.66 11.40 16.08
C SER A 73 -16.40 11.05 15.27
N LYS A 74 -15.44 10.34 15.87
CA LYS A 74 -14.21 9.86 15.27
C LYS A 74 -14.25 8.39 14.83
N LYS A 75 -15.42 7.75 14.77
CA LYS A 75 -15.54 6.32 14.39
C LYS A 75 -14.86 5.97 13.05
N ARG A 76 -14.78 6.93 12.12
CA ARG A 76 -14.11 6.77 10.83
C ARG A 76 -12.59 6.66 10.98
N GLU A 77 -11.99 7.62 11.68
CA GLU A 77 -10.56 7.66 11.99
C GLU A 77 -10.18 6.37 12.72
N LYS A 78 -10.95 6.00 13.75
CA LYS A 78 -10.75 4.76 14.50
C LYS A 78 -10.81 3.51 13.63
N LEU A 79 -11.74 3.44 12.67
CA LEU A 79 -11.82 2.29 11.76
C LEU A 79 -10.57 2.22 10.87
N VAL A 80 -10.16 3.33 10.28
CA VAL A 80 -8.97 3.40 9.41
C VAL A 80 -7.72 3.03 10.22
N ASP A 81 -7.53 3.63 11.39
CA ASP A 81 -6.40 3.34 12.28
C ASP A 81 -6.34 1.86 12.66
N ARG A 82 -7.51 1.26 12.94
CA ARG A 82 -7.62 -0.17 13.25
C ARG A 82 -7.21 -1.01 12.04
N LEU A 83 -7.72 -0.73 10.84
CA LEU A 83 -7.38 -1.50 9.63
C LEU A 83 -5.90 -1.39 9.24
N LEU A 84 -5.26 -0.26 9.52
CA LEU A 84 -3.85 -0.03 9.18
C LEU A 84 -2.86 -0.56 10.23
N ASN A 85 -3.21 -0.52 11.52
CA ASN A 85 -2.25 -0.74 12.60
C ASN A 85 -2.54 -1.94 13.50
N ASP A 86 -3.77 -2.49 13.49
CA ASP A 86 -4.10 -3.63 14.33
C ASP A 86 -3.50 -4.92 13.73
N PRO A 87 -2.76 -5.73 14.51
CA PRO A 87 -2.18 -6.99 14.05
C PRO A 87 -3.18 -7.96 13.41
N ARG A 88 -4.47 -7.84 13.75
CA ARG A 88 -5.55 -8.65 13.16
C ARG A 88 -5.72 -8.45 11.67
N TYR A 89 -5.33 -7.28 11.13
CA TYR A 89 -5.53 -6.90 9.73
C TYR A 89 -4.22 -6.81 8.93
N THR A 90 -3.06 -6.92 9.60
CA THR A 90 -1.75 -6.70 8.97
C THR A 90 -1.52 -7.63 7.79
N GLU A 91 -1.96 -8.89 7.88
CA GLU A 91 -1.76 -9.85 6.80
C GLU A 91 -2.67 -9.55 5.60
N GLU A 92 -3.96 -9.25 5.82
CA GLU A 92 -4.85 -8.86 4.71
C GLU A 92 -4.40 -7.55 4.06
N PHE A 93 -3.98 -6.57 4.85
CA PHE A 93 -3.41 -5.32 4.36
C PHE A 93 -2.18 -5.61 3.48
N ALA A 94 -1.21 -6.36 4.01
CA ALA A 94 0.02 -6.64 3.31
C ALA A 94 -0.19 -7.44 2.03
N GLU A 95 -1.09 -8.44 2.04
CA GLU A 95 -1.42 -9.24 0.86
C GLU A 95 -2.15 -8.41 -0.21
N HIS A 96 -3.11 -7.57 0.20
CA HIS A 96 -3.83 -6.70 -0.71
C HIS A 96 -2.90 -5.74 -1.45
N TRP A 97 -2.07 -5.01 -0.71
CA TRP A 97 -1.14 -4.04 -1.28
C TRP A 97 -0.01 -4.71 -2.04
N ALA A 98 0.51 -5.86 -1.58
CA ALA A 98 1.51 -6.62 -2.35
C ALA A 98 0.96 -7.06 -3.71
N THR A 99 -0.31 -7.47 -3.78
CA THR A 99 -0.96 -7.85 -5.04
C THR A 99 -1.10 -6.65 -5.98
N LEU A 100 -1.59 -5.53 -5.48
CA LEU A 100 -1.73 -4.30 -6.27
C LEU A 100 -0.38 -3.82 -6.80
N TRP A 101 0.62 -3.70 -5.93
CA TRP A 101 1.94 -3.22 -6.30
C TRP A 101 2.69 -4.19 -7.20
N SER A 102 2.51 -5.51 -7.04
CA SER A 102 3.06 -6.47 -8.01
C SER A 102 2.50 -6.20 -9.42
N ASN A 103 1.21 -5.91 -9.54
CA ASN A 103 0.62 -5.59 -10.84
C ASN A 103 1.14 -4.26 -11.42
N VAL A 104 1.39 -3.26 -10.58
CA VAL A 104 1.91 -1.96 -11.00
C VAL A 104 3.37 -2.07 -11.42
N LEU A 105 4.19 -2.80 -10.67
CA LEU A 105 5.64 -2.83 -10.86
C LEU A 105 6.09 -3.77 -11.97
N ILE A 106 5.45 -4.94 -12.12
CA ILE A 106 5.87 -6.00 -13.06
C ILE A 106 4.73 -6.47 -13.98
N GLY A 107 3.65 -5.67 -14.09
CA GLY A 107 2.49 -5.96 -14.92
C GLY A 107 1.66 -7.16 -14.45
N ARG A 108 0.46 -7.34 -15.03
CA ARG A 108 -0.43 -8.50 -14.71
C ARG A 108 0.07 -9.83 -15.26
N SER A 109 0.88 -9.78 -16.32
CA SER A 109 1.37 -10.96 -17.06
C SER A 109 2.86 -11.25 -16.86
N GLY A 110 3.57 -10.47 -16.05
CA GLY A 110 4.99 -10.70 -15.76
C GLY A 110 5.21 -12.12 -15.22
N GLY A 111 6.18 -12.86 -15.78
CA GLY A 111 6.45 -14.25 -15.44
C GLY A 111 5.70 -15.32 -16.24
N ASN A 112 4.75 -14.95 -17.12
CA ASN A 112 3.95 -15.94 -17.88
C ASN A 112 4.69 -16.54 -19.09
N ASN A 113 5.85 -16.00 -19.47
CA ASN A 113 6.68 -16.54 -20.54
C ASN A 113 7.72 -17.51 -19.95
N ARG A 114 7.95 -18.66 -20.62
CA ARG A 114 8.89 -19.71 -20.17
C ARG A 114 10.34 -19.24 -20.03
N ARG A 115 10.70 -18.12 -20.64
CA ARG A 115 12.01 -17.45 -20.56
C ARG A 115 12.01 -16.21 -19.68
N SER A 116 10.92 -15.93 -18.96
CA SER A 116 10.83 -14.76 -18.10
C SER A 116 11.76 -14.92 -16.90
N LEU A 117 12.58 -13.89 -16.66
CA LEU A 117 13.41 -13.78 -15.46
C LEU A 117 12.60 -13.34 -14.22
N ILE A 118 11.32 -13.02 -14.42
CA ILE A 118 10.40 -12.53 -13.39
C ILE A 118 9.77 -13.71 -12.67
N ASN A 119 9.84 -13.68 -11.35
CA ASN A 119 9.15 -14.55 -10.43
C ASN A 119 8.16 -13.74 -9.58
N ARG A 120 6.87 -13.85 -9.91
CA ARG A 120 5.78 -13.15 -9.21
C ARG A 120 5.69 -13.48 -7.74
N GLU A 121 5.94 -14.73 -7.35
CA GLU A 121 5.94 -15.15 -5.95
C GLU A 121 7.04 -14.44 -5.15
N GLY A 122 8.23 -14.30 -5.72
CA GLY A 122 9.36 -13.58 -5.13
C GLY A 122 9.07 -12.09 -4.94
N MET A 123 8.49 -11.43 -5.96
CA MET A 123 8.04 -10.03 -5.84
C MET A 123 6.95 -9.88 -4.78
N GLY A 124 5.93 -10.75 -4.81
CA GLY A 124 4.83 -10.75 -3.85
C GLY A 124 5.32 -10.94 -2.42
N LYS A 125 6.26 -11.86 -2.20
CA LYS A 125 6.89 -12.09 -0.90
C LYS A 125 7.61 -10.83 -0.39
N TYR A 126 8.44 -10.22 -1.23
CA TYR A 126 9.15 -8.99 -0.88
C TYR A 126 8.20 -7.85 -0.52
N LEU A 127 7.18 -7.61 -1.36
CA LEU A 127 6.22 -6.53 -1.12
C LEU A 127 5.36 -6.79 0.12
N ARG A 128 4.92 -8.04 0.35
CA ARG A 128 4.19 -8.39 1.57
C ARG A 128 5.03 -8.09 2.81
N ASP A 129 6.32 -8.44 2.81
CA ASP A 129 7.23 -8.11 3.91
C ASP A 129 7.40 -6.59 4.09
N CYS A 130 7.45 -5.82 2.99
CA CYS A 130 7.51 -4.35 3.04
C CYS A 130 6.25 -3.76 3.69
N PHE A 131 5.05 -4.16 3.23
CA PHE A 131 3.80 -3.62 3.74
C PHE A 131 3.50 -4.08 5.18
N ALA A 132 3.74 -5.35 5.51
CA ALA A 132 3.53 -5.88 6.86
C ALA A 132 4.40 -5.17 7.91
N ARG A 133 5.59 -4.71 7.52
CA ARG A 133 6.51 -4.00 8.42
C ARG A 133 6.43 -2.48 8.32
N ASN A 134 5.48 -1.96 7.53
CA ASN A 134 5.37 -0.54 7.22
C ASN A 134 6.73 0.06 6.82
N LYS A 135 7.43 -0.60 5.88
CA LYS A 135 8.76 -0.18 5.43
C LYS A 135 8.68 1.24 4.85
N PRO A 136 9.56 2.17 5.25
CA PRO A 136 9.62 3.50 4.66
C PRO A 136 9.73 3.45 3.14
N TYR A 137 8.89 4.24 2.46
CA TYR A 137 8.79 4.23 1.00
C TYR A 137 10.15 4.48 0.31
N ASN A 138 10.96 5.39 0.84
CA ASN A 138 12.30 5.67 0.33
C ASN A 138 13.23 4.45 0.39
N GLN A 139 13.13 3.62 1.42
CA GLN A 139 13.91 2.37 1.52
C GLN A 139 13.41 1.34 0.52
N MET A 140 12.09 1.17 0.40
CA MET A 140 11.49 0.26 -0.58
C MET A 140 11.93 0.62 -2.02
N VAL A 141 11.88 1.91 -2.38
CA VAL A 141 12.30 2.39 -3.71
C VAL A 141 13.79 2.18 -3.92
N PHE A 142 14.63 2.53 -2.94
CA PHE A 142 16.07 2.31 -3.01
C PHE A 142 16.40 0.83 -3.24
N GLU A 143 15.77 -0.07 -2.48
CA GLU A 143 15.94 -1.51 -2.64
C GLU A 143 15.48 -2.00 -4.02
N LEU A 144 14.38 -1.48 -4.57
CA LEU A 144 13.90 -1.84 -5.91
C LEU A 144 14.89 -1.43 -7.02
N VAL A 145 15.47 -0.23 -6.96
CA VAL A 145 16.35 0.29 -8.02
C VAL A 145 17.82 -0.14 -7.89
N THR A 146 18.22 -0.67 -6.73
CA THR A 146 19.58 -1.18 -6.48
C THR A 146 19.65 -2.69 -6.32
N ALA A 147 18.53 -3.39 -6.54
CA ALA A 147 18.41 -4.82 -6.27
C ALA A 147 19.40 -5.67 -7.09
N THR A 148 20.07 -6.59 -6.40
CA THR A 148 20.87 -7.66 -6.99
C THR A 148 20.52 -8.99 -6.33
N GLY A 149 20.67 -10.10 -7.06
CA GLY A 149 20.45 -11.45 -6.53
C GLY A 149 19.51 -12.28 -7.41
N SER A 150 18.98 -13.36 -6.84
CA SER A 150 17.98 -14.19 -7.52
C SER A 150 16.57 -13.64 -7.33
N THR A 151 15.75 -13.74 -8.36
CA THR A 151 14.34 -13.38 -8.33
C THR A 151 13.45 -14.43 -7.66
N LYS A 152 13.91 -15.68 -7.53
CA LYS A 152 13.09 -16.83 -7.13
C LYS A 152 13.32 -17.25 -5.67
N PRO A 153 12.25 -17.39 -4.86
CA PRO A 153 12.36 -17.93 -3.51
C PRO A 153 13.05 -19.30 -3.48
N GLY A 154 13.98 -19.50 -2.54
CA GLY A 154 14.70 -20.76 -2.34
C GLY A 154 16.02 -20.88 -3.12
N GLU A 155 16.35 -19.92 -3.98
CA GLU A 155 17.69 -19.83 -4.61
C GLU A 155 18.69 -19.10 -3.70
N GLU A 156 19.97 -19.34 -3.93
CA GLU A 156 21.05 -18.62 -3.25
C GLU A 156 20.98 -17.13 -3.60
N ASN A 157 21.21 -16.26 -2.60
CA ASN A 157 21.10 -14.80 -2.73
C ASN A 157 19.72 -14.32 -3.23
N PHE A 158 18.63 -14.98 -2.82
CA PHE A 158 17.27 -14.52 -3.10
C PHE A 158 17.05 -13.07 -2.64
N ASN A 159 16.62 -12.24 -3.58
CA ASN A 159 16.20 -10.87 -3.35
C ASN A 159 14.98 -10.56 -4.24
N GLY A 160 13.79 -10.59 -3.65
CA GLY A 160 12.53 -10.38 -4.37
C GLY A 160 12.41 -9.01 -5.05
N ALA A 161 13.13 -7.99 -4.59
CA ALA A 161 13.15 -6.67 -5.22
C ALA A 161 13.75 -6.71 -6.64
N THR A 162 14.64 -7.67 -6.91
CA THR A 162 15.29 -7.88 -8.23
C THR A 162 14.29 -8.08 -9.35
N ASN A 163 13.08 -8.56 -9.03
CA ASN A 163 12.01 -8.76 -10.00
C ASN A 163 11.61 -7.47 -10.75
N PHE A 164 11.76 -6.30 -10.12
CA PHE A 164 11.47 -5.03 -10.76
C PHE A 164 12.44 -4.73 -11.90
N LEU A 165 13.74 -4.81 -11.64
CA LEU A 165 14.76 -4.61 -12.68
C LEU A 165 14.73 -5.72 -13.73
N ALA A 166 14.45 -6.96 -13.33
CA ALA A 166 14.29 -8.08 -14.26
C ALA A 166 13.15 -7.86 -15.28
N ASP A 167 12.07 -7.19 -14.87
CA ASP A 167 11.00 -6.76 -15.79
C ASP A 167 11.51 -5.68 -16.76
N LYS A 168 12.17 -4.63 -16.26
CA LYS A 168 12.64 -3.50 -17.08
C LYS A 168 13.76 -3.86 -18.07
N VAL A 169 14.65 -4.75 -17.69
CA VAL A 169 15.67 -5.27 -18.62
C VAL A 169 15.05 -6.11 -19.74
N ASN A 170 13.97 -6.85 -19.45
CA ASN A 170 13.25 -7.64 -20.45
C ASN A 170 12.42 -6.77 -21.41
N GLU A 171 11.97 -5.59 -20.99
CA GLU A 171 11.23 -4.65 -21.84
C GLU A 171 12.11 -3.99 -22.91
N GLU A 172 13.42 -3.82 -22.68
CA GLU A 172 14.29 -2.96 -23.52
C GLU A 172 15.34 -3.68 -24.40
N ASN A 173 15.44 -5.01 -24.44
CA ASN A 173 16.68 -5.68 -24.94
C ASN A 173 17.93 -5.09 -24.24
N GLY A 174 17.82 -4.81 -22.94
CA GLY A 174 18.86 -4.15 -22.17
C GLY A 174 20.08 -5.06 -22.04
N THR A 175 21.18 -4.69 -22.69
CA THR A 175 22.48 -5.31 -22.43
C THR A 175 22.92 -4.86 -21.05
N LEU A 176 23.03 -5.79 -20.10
CA LEU A 176 23.71 -5.53 -18.83
C LEU A 176 25.18 -5.28 -19.16
N ALA A 177 25.63 -4.03 -19.04
CA ALA A 177 27.04 -3.65 -19.13
C ALA A 177 27.78 -4.08 -17.85
#